data_AF-A0A536HE48-F1
#
_entry.id   AF-A0A536HE48-F1
#
_cell.length_a   1.000
_cell.length_b   1.000
_cell.length_c   1.000
_cell.angle_alpha   90.00
_cell.angle_beta   90.00
_cell.angle_gamma   90.00
#
_symmetry.space_group_name_H-M   'P 1'
#
loop_
_entity.id
_entity.type
_entity.pdbx_description
1 polymer ?
#
loop_
_entity_poly.entity_id
_entity_poly.type
_entity_poly.pdbx_seq_one_letter_code
_entity_poly.pdbx_strand_id
1 'polypeptide(L)' 'MLKELPRYGGEVIQMLRARGELVVSEGTIYPLLSRMRSEGLVETEWRDTPGGAPRRYYRL' A
#
# COMPACT_ATOMS: atom_id res chain seq x y z
N MET A 1 -17.77 -4.08 -2.21
CA MET A 1 -17.02 -4.60 -3.38
C MET A 1 -15.71 -3.85 -3.48
N LEU A 2 -14.59 -4.40 -2.99
CA LEU A 2 -13.25 -3.79 -3.17
C LEU A 2 -12.75 -4.08 -4.59
N LYS A 3 -13.21 -3.28 -5.55
CA LYS A 3 -12.59 -3.16 -6.89
C LYS A 3 -11.92 -1.79 -7.00
N GLU A 4 -11.16 -1.39 -5.99
CA GLU A 4 -10.67 -0.03 -5.89
C GLU A 4 -9.27 0.09 -6.48
N LEU A 5 -9.10 1.16 -7.25
CA LEU A 5 -7.95 1.54 -8.07
C LEU A 5 -6.59 1.33 -7.35
N PRO A 6 -5.49 1.11 -8.09
CA PRO A 6 -4.15 0.97 -7.51
C PRO A 6 -3.81 2.15 -6.59
N ARG A 7 -3.49 1.88 -5.33
CA ARG A 7 -3.21 2.88 -4.30
C ARG A 7 -1.74 2.97 -3.97
N TYR A 8 -1.25 4.17 -3.69
CA TYR A 8 0.11 4.32 -3.20
C TYR A 8 0.24 3.66 -1.82
N GLY A 9 1.41 3.09 -1.49
CA GLY A 9 1.62 2.43 -0.18
C GLY A 9 1.28 3.33 1.01
N GLY A 10 1.56 4.63 0.88
CA GLY A 10 1.14 5.65 1.85
C GLY A 10 -0.38 5.84 1.96
N GLU A 11 -1.13 5.72 0.87
CA GLU A 11 -2.60 5.80 0.91
C GLU A 11 -3.22 4.56 1.55
N VAL A 12 -2.63 3.37 1.33
CA VAL A 12 -3.03 2.15 2.02
C VAL A 12 -2.80 2.30 3.52
N ILE A 13 -1.66 2.86 3.94
CA ILE A 13 -1.37 3.22 5.33
C ILE A 13 -2.44 4.16 5.89
N GLN A 14 -2.77 5.24 5.16
CA GLN A 14 -3.75 6.23 5.61
C GLN A 14 -5.16 5.62 5.72
N MET A 15 -5.56 4.75 4.79
CA MET A 15 -6.84 4.04 4.86
C MET A 15 -6.94 3.11 6.07
N LEU A 16 -5.88 2.34 6.34
CA LEU A 16 -5.83 1.42 7.48
C LEU A 16 -5.86 2.19 8.82
N ARG A 17 -5.19 3.35 8.88
CA ARG A 17 -5.28 4.28 10.01
C ARG A 17 -6.68 4.88 10.17
N ALA A 18 -7.28 5.35 9.08
CA ALA A 18 -8.59 6.01 9.09
C ALA A 18 -9.75 5.08 9.48
N ARG A 19 -9.62 3.77 9.22
CA ARG A 19 -10.61 2.77 9.65
C ARG A 19 -10.51 2.40 11.13
N GLY A 20 -9.52 2.91 11.87
CA GLY A 20 -9.36 2.64 13.30
C GLY A 20 -8.94 1.20 13.64
N GLU A 21 -8.78 0.34 12.64
CA GLU A 21 -8.45 -1.09 12.81
C GLU A 21 -6.95 -1.32 13.06
N LEU A 22 -6.10 -0.33 12.81
CA LEU A 22 -4.65 -0.45 12.92
C LEU A 22 -4.03 0.64 13.81
N VAL A 23 -3.75 0.31 15.08
CA VAL A 23 -2.83 1.07 15.96
C VAL A 23 -1.39 0.63 15.65
N VAL A 24 -0.91 0.90 14.44
CA VAL A 24 0.45 0.51 14.04
C VAL A 24 1.24 1.68 13.49
N SER A 25 2.47 1.79 13.97
CA SER A 25 3.44 2.78 13.54
C SER A 25 3.85 2.52 12.08
N GLU A 26 4.43 3.52 11.42
CA GLU A 26 4.93 3.38 10.05
C GLU A 26 5.93 2.23 9.92
N GLY A 27 6.70 1.97 10.97
CA GLY A 27 7.65 0.87 11.07
C GLY A 27 7.01 -0.53 11.03
N THR A 28 5.71 -0.66 11.29
CA THR A 28 5.01 -1.96 11.25
C THR A 28 4.21 -2.17 9.96
N ILE A 29 3.81 -1.10 9.27
CA ILE A 29 3.00 -1.22 8.06
C ILE A 29 3.83 -1.65 6.84
N TYR A 30 5.05 -1.15 6.68
CA TYR A 30 5.90 -1.59 5.57
C TYR A 30 6.22 -3.10 5.61
N PRO A 31 6.55 -3.71 6.76
CA PRO A 31 6.64 -5.16 6.89
C PRO A 31 5.34 -5.90 6.51
N LEU A 32 4.18 -5.38 6.93
CA LEU A 32 2.89 -5.99 6.60
C LEU A 32 2.61 -5.96 5.09
N LEU A 33 2.81 -4.82 4.44
CA LEU A 33 2.67 -4.69 2.99
C LEU A 33 3.66 -5.60 2.25
N SER A 34 4.89 -5.74 2.76
CA SER A 34 5.88 -6.66 2.20
C SER A 34 5.41 -8.11 2.29
N ARG A 35 4.82 -8.50 3.44
CA ARG A 35 4.27 -9.85 3.65
C ARG A 35 3.08 -10.14 2.75
N MET A 36 2.12 -9.22 2.66
CA MET A 36 0.96 -9.36 1.77
C MET A 36 1.40 -9.55 0.31
N ARG A 37 2.43 -8.83 -0.13
CA ARG A 37 3.01 -9.02 -1.47
C ARG A 37 3.66 -10.39 -1.62
N SER A 38 4.46 -10.84 -0.64
CA SER A 38 5.08 -12.18 -0.72
C SER A 38 4.06 -13.31 -0.68
N GLU A 39 2.92 -13.11 -0.04
CA GLU A 39 1.80 -14.06 0.00
C GLU A 39 0.88 -13.94 -1.23
N GLY A 40 1.17 -13.02 -2.17
CA GLY A 40 0.38 -12.81 -3.39
C GLY A 40 -1.00 -12.18 -3.14
N LEU A 41 -1.23 -11.63 -1.95
CA LEU A 41 -2.49 -10.97 -1.58
C LEU A 41 -2.63 -9.56 -2.18
N VAL A 42 -1.53 -8.98 -2.64
CA VAL A 42 -1.50 -7.69 -3.35
C VAL A 42 -0.53 -7.74 -4.52
N GLU A 43 -0.96 -7.22 -5.64
CA GLU A 43 -0.11 -6.89 -6.78
C GLU A 43 0.56 -5.54 -6.57
N THR A 44 1.76 -5.37 -7.12
CA THR A 44 2.45 -4.09 -7.09
C THR A 44 2.91 -3.65 -8.46
N GLU A 45 2.68 -2.38 -8.78
CA GLU A 45 3.09 -1.76 -10.04
C GLU A 45 4.03 -0.59 -9.71
N TRP A 46 5.13 -0.48 -10.44
CA TRP A 46 5.95 0.73 -10.43
C TRP A 46 5.37 1.71 -11.45
N ARG A 47 5.11 2.94 -11.00
CA ARG A 47 4.71 4.03 -11.89
C ARG A 47 5.72 5.16 -11.81
N ASP A 48 6.14 5.60 -12.98
CA ASP A 48 6.91 6.82 -13.10
C ASP A 48 6.07 8.00 -12.63
N THR A 49 6.70 8.91 -11.91
CA THR A 49 6.06 10.15 -11.48
C THR A 49 6.73 11.32 -12.16
N PRO A 50 5.97 12.28 -12.72
CA PRO A 50 6.56 13.46 -13.33
C PRO A 50 7.44 14.20 -12.32
N GLY A 51 8.74 14.27 -12.59
CA GLY A 51 9.70 14.98 -11.75
C GLY A 51 10.11 14.30 -10.44
N GLY A 52 9.85 13.01 -10.26
CA GLY A 52 10.17 12.31 -9.01
C GLY A 52 10.58 10.84 -9.19
N ALA A 53 11.12 10.25 -8.12
CA ALA A 53 11.47 8.83 -8.09
C ALA A 53 10.24 7.95 -8.36
N PRO A 54 10.39 6.81 -9.08
CA PRO A 54 9.29 5.91 -9.36
C PRO A 54 8.60 5.48 -8.06
N ARG A 55 7.27 5.48 -8.08
CA ARG A 55 6.45 5.13 -6.92
C ARG A 55 5.84 3.76 -7.11
N ARG A 56 5.82 2.98 -6.04
CA ARG A 56 5.16 1.68 -6.01
C ARG A 56 3.71 1.84 -5.59
N TYR A 57 2.81 1.36 -6.43
CA TYR A 57 1.37 1.28 -6.21
C TYR A 57 0.99 -0.17 -5.90
N TYR A 58 -0.03 -0.34 -5.07
CA TYR A 58 -0.53 -1.61 -4.56
C TYR A 58 -1.98 -1.80 -5.02
N ARG A 59 -2.31 -3.01 -5.48
CA ARG A 59 -3.65 -3.41 -5.92
C ARG A 59 -4.03 -4.74 -5.27
N LEU A 60 -5.29 -4.90 -4.87
CA LEU A 60 -5.87 -6.18 -4.42
C LEU A 60 -6.18 -7.10 -5.60
#